data_AF-A0A5C6DFF7-F1
#
_entry.id   AF-A0A5C6DFF7-F1
#
_cell.length_a   1.000
_cell.length_b   1.000
_cell.length_c   1.000
_cell.angle_alpha   90.00
_cell.angle_beta   90.00
_cell.angle_gamma   90.00
#
_symmetry.space_group_name_H-M   'P 1'
#
loop_
_entity.id
_entity.type
_entity.pdbx_description
1 polymer ?
#
loop_
_entity_poly.entity_id
_entity_poly.type
_entity_poly.pdbx_seq_one_letter_code
_entity_poly.pdbx_strand_id
1 'polypeptide(L)'
;MFFGSLQVLSLFQSCEWYILLKDVMASVENGKVVEYYPEYPKGPCVLVLQKNREGNPIHVVWGIPKNAFSPAVLVTAYKPDPLIWSDDFMERRK
;
A
#
# COMPACT_ATOMS: atom_id res chain seq x y z
N MET A 1 -4.56 14.07 7.65
CA MET A 1 -5.62 13.24 8.25
C MET A 1 -6.78 13.13 7.25
N PHE A 2 -6.70 12.25 6.26
CA PHE A 2 -7.83 11.98 5.36
C PHE A 2 -7.64 10.59 4.75
N PHE A 3 -8.50 9.65 5.16
CA PHE A 3 -9.13 8.71 4.23
C PHE A 3 -10.54 8.45 4.77
N GLY A 4 -11.35 9.51 4.67
CA GLY A 4 -12.80 9.41 4.61
C GLY A 4 -13.21 9.22 3.15
N SER A 5 -14.30 8.50 2.96
CA SER A 5 -14.96 8.18 1.69
C SER A 5 -14.22 7.30 0.68
N LEU A 6 -14.89 6.20 0.33
CA LEU A 6 -14.84 5.54 -0.97
C LEU A 6 -14.53 6.55 -2.09
N GLN A 7 -13.37 6.42 -2.72
CA GLN A 7 -13.18 6.91 -4.08
C GLN A 7 -12.54 5.78 -4.87
N VAL A 8 -13.37 4.77 -5.18
CA VAL A 8 -13.14 3.96 -6.37
C VAL A 8 -13.36 4.93 -7.53
N LEU A 9 -12.27 5.51 -8.01
CA LEU A 9 -12.14 6.19 -9.30
C LEU A 9 -10.67 6.60 -9.42
N SER A 10 -9.78 5.65 -9.76
CA SER A 10 -8.57 6.03 -10.51
C SER A 10 -8.88 5.83 -11.98
N LEU A 11 -8.93 6.94 -12.69
CA LEU A 11 -9.11 7.03 -14.12
C LEU A 11 -8.19 6.07 -14.87
N PHE A 12 -8.76 5.53 -15.94
CA PHE A 12 -8.12 4.76 -16.98
C PHE A 12 -7.04 5.62 -17.67
N GLN A 13 -5.87 5.74 -17.06
CA GLN A 13 -4.70 6.36 -17.66
C GLN A 13 -3.74 5.23 -18.05
N SER A 14 -3.90 4.82 -19.32
CA SER A 14 -2.97 4.04 -20.14
C SER A 14 -1.67 3.60 -19.44
N CYS A 15 -1.60 2.35 -18.99
CA CYS A 15 -0.34 1.74 -18.56
C CYS A 15 -0.49 0.21 -18.54
N GLU A 16 0.46 -0.49 -19.16
CA GLU A 16 0.62 -1.95 -19.10
C GLU A 16 1.04 -2.46 -17.69
N TRP A 17 0.56 -1.84 -16.61
CA TRP A 17 1.00 -2.11 -15.25
C TRP A 17 -0.15 -2.60 -14.39
N TYR A 18 -0.35 -3.92 -14.41
CA TYR A 18 -1.31 -4.59 -13.53
C TYR A 18 -0.63 -5.04 -12.23
N ILE A 19 -1.22 -4.69 -11.08
CA ILE A 19 -0.80 -5.21 -9.77
C ILE A 19 -1.50 -6.56 -9.56
N LEU A 20 -0.75 -7.65 -9.65
CA LEU A 20 -1.26 -9.00 -9.40
C LEU A 20 -1.34 -9.26 -7.88
N LEU A 21 -2.46 -9.80 -7.41
CA LEU A 21 -2.58 -10.25 -6.01
C LEU A 21 -1.45 -11.22 -5.62
N LYS A 22 -1.08 -12.13 -6.52
CA LYS A 22 0.01 -13.10 -6.30
C LYS A 22 1.37 -12.43 -6.07
N ASP A 23 1.58 -11.23 -6.59
CA ASP A 23 2.83 -10.49 -6.44
C ASP A 23 2.87 -9.79 -5.08
N VAL A 24 1.74 -9.20 -4.67
CA VAL A 24 1.56 -8.64 -3.32
C VAL A 24 1.74 -9.71 -2.25
N MET A 25 1.16 -10.89 -2.45
CA MET A 25 1.30 -12.00 -1.50
C MET A 25 2.72 -12.57 -1.46
N ALA A 26 3.40 -12.70 -2.61
CA ALA A 26 4.76 -13.25 -2.66
C ALA A 26 5.85 -12.30 -2.14
N SER A 27 5.59 -10.99 -2.14
CA SER A 27 6.57 -9.97 -1.77
C SER A 27 6.42 -9.44 -0.35
N VAL A 28 5.34 -9.80 0.37
CA VAL A 28 5.06 -9.29 1.72
C VAL A 28 6.18 -9.58 2.72
N GLU A 29 6.81 -10.76 2.65
CA GLU A 29 7.90 -11.16 3.54
C GLU A 29 9.15 -10.27 3.38
N ASN A 30 9.36 -9.70 2.19
CA ASN A 30 10.48 -8.82 1.87
C ASN A 30 10.08 -7.33 1.87
N GLY A 31 8.85 -7.02 2.29
CA GLY A 31 8.33 -5.67 2.31
C GLY A 31 9.00 -4.80 3.37
N LYS A 32 9.12 -3.50 3.08
CA LYS A 32 9.63 -2.50 4.02
C LYS A 32 8.50 -1.64 4.54
N VAL A 33 8.39 -1.45 5.85
CA VAL A 33 7.40 -0.54 6.44
C VAL A 33 7.79 0.91 6.10
N VAL A 34 6.86 1.63 5.50
CA VAL A 34 6.99 3.05 5.09
C VAL A 34 6.32 3.95 6.11
N GLU A 35 5.05 3.66 6.44
CA GLU A 35 4.28 4.43 7.42
C GLU A 35 3.55 3.47 8.38
N TYR A 36 3.47 3.84 9.66
CA TYR A 36 2.83 3.04 10.72
C TYR A 36 1.68 3.83 11.34
N TYR A 37 0.47 3.26 11.36
CA TYR A 37 -0.75 3.89 11.86
C TYR A 37 -1.44 3.01 12.91
N PRO A 38 -0.94 2.98 14.16
CA PRO A 38 -1.48 2.11 15.21
C PRO A 38 -2.89 2.52 15.65
N GLU A 39 -3.19 3.82 15.60
CA GLU A 39 -4.41 4.41 16.15
C GLU A 39 -5.49 4.66 15.09
N TYR A 40 -5.36 4.05 13.90
CA TYR A 40 -6.31 4.29 12.83
C TYR A 40 -7.71 3.78 13.23
N PRO A 41 -8.80 4.58 13.08
CA PRO A 41 -10.12 4.26 13.67
C PRO A 41 -10.72 2.92 13.24
N LYS A 42 -10.33 2.39 12.07
CA LYS A 42 -10.80 1.11 11.52
C LYS A 42 -9.96 -0.10 11.96
N GLY A 43 -8.95 0.12 12.81
CA GLY A 43 -7.95 -0.85 13.22
C GLY A 43 -6.55 -0.45 12.74
N PRO A 44 -5.48 -0.93 13.40
CA PRO A 44 -4.11 -0.54 13.08
C PRO A 44 -3.77 -0.95 11.64
N CYS A 45 -3.04 -0.08 10.94
CA CYS A 45 -2.59 -0.36 9.59
C CYS A 45 -1.18 0.14 9.33
N VAL A 46 -0.56 -0.43 8.31
CA VAL A 46 0.81 -0.14 7.89
C VAL A 46 0.85 0.04 6.37
N LEU A 47 1.58 1.05 5.92
CA LEU A 47 1.98 1.17 4.52
C LEU A 47 3.30 0.44 4.34
N VAL A 48 3.36 -0.47 3.38
CA VAL A 48 4.53 -1.30 3.10
C VAL A 48 4.94 -1.10 1.65
N LEU A 49 6.23 -0.83 1.42
CA LEU A 49 6.85 -0.87 0.11
C LEU A 49 7.22 -2.32 -0.21
N GLN A 50 6.57 -2.85 -1.23
CA GLN A 50 6.77 -4.17 -1.80
C GLN A 50 7.24 -4.05 -3.26
N LYS A 51 7.52 -5.17 -3.91
CA LYS A 51 7.92 -5.21 -5.31
C LYS A 51 7.13 -6.28 -6.08
N ASN A 52 6.73 -5.97 -7.30
CA ASN A 52 6.16 -6.98 -8.19
C ASN A 52 7.25 -7.96 -8.69
N ARG A 53 6.88 -8.98 -9.45
CA ARG A 53 7.84 -9.96 -10.01
C ARG A 53 8.92 -9.35 -10.89
N GLU A 54 8.62 -8.21 -11.51
CA GLU A 54 9.53 -7.46 -12.37
C GLU A 54 10.39 -6.45 -11.58
N GLY A 55 10.28 -6.43 -10.24
CA GLY A 55 11.07 -5.57 -9.36
C GLY A 55 10.50 -4.16 -9.14
N ASN A 56 9.31 -3.88 -9.65
CA ASN A 56 8.71 -2.55 -9.63
C ASN A 56 8.03 -2.28 -8.30
N PRO A 57 8.15 -1.06 -7.77
CA PRO A 57 7.65 -0.73 -6.45
C PRO A 57 6.13 -0.76 -6.39
N ILE A 58 5.60 -1.34 -5.31
CA ILE A 58 4.19 -1.35 -4.97
C ILE A 58 4.04 -0.84 -3.54
N HIS A 59 3.21 0.17 -3.35
CA HIS A 59 2.75 0.58 -2.04
C HIS A 59 1.50 -0.21 -1.67
N VAL A 60 1.59 -0.94 -0.56
CA VAL A 60 0.53 -1.82 -0.10
C VAL A 60 0.14 -1.45 1.32
N VAL A 61 -1.14 -1.19 1.54
CA VAL A 61 -1.68 -0.95 2.88
C VAL A 61 -2.21 -2.26 3.43
N TRP A 62 -1.60 -2.71 4.51
CA TRP A 62 -2.06 -3.84 5.31
C TRP A 62 -2.72 -3.33 6.58
N GLY A 63 -3.84 -3.92 6.97
CA GLY A 63 -4.54 -3.56 8.20
C GLY A 63 -4.92 -4.79 9.01
N ILE A 64 -5.12 -4.62 10.31
CA ILE A 64 -5.82 -5.61 11.14
C ILE A 64 -7.19 -5.01 11.47
N PRO A 65 -8.30 -5.72 11.19
CA PRO A 65 -9.63 -5.22 11.54
C PRO A 65 -9.74 -4.85 13.03
N LYS A 66 -10.48 -3.79 13.33
CA LYS A 66 -10.75 -3.40 14.73
C LYS A 66 -11.31 -4.58 15.54
N ASN A 67 -10.81 -4.73 16.76
CA ASN A 67 -11.16 -5.81 17.69
C ASN A 67 -10.76 -7.22 17.21
N ALA A 68 -9.84 -7.33 16.26
CA ALA A 68 -9.21 -8.59 15.87
C ALA A 68 -7.69 -8.50 16.05
N PHE A 69 -7.04 -9.67 16.18
CA PHE A 69 -5.58 -9.79 16.14
C PHE A 69 -5.09 -10.41 14.82
N SER A 70 -6.00 -11.00 14.05
CA SER A 70 -5.76 -11.63 12.76
C SER A 70 -7.10 -11.86 12.02
N PRO A 71 -7.08 -12.08 10.69
CA PRO A 71 -5.93 -11.98 9.80
C PRO A 71 -5.56 -10.52 9.47
N ALA A 72 -4.34 -10.31 8.97
CA ALA A 72 -4.02 -9.08 8.26
C ALA A 72 -4.80 -9.05 6.93
N VAL A 73 -5.38 -7.91 6.60
CA VAL A 73 -6.17 -7.70 5.39
C VAL A 73 -5.47 -6.71 4.46
N LEU A 74 -5.49 -7.02 3.17
CA LEU A 74 -5.06 -6.11 2.11
C LEU A 74 -6.12 -5.03 1.94
N VAL A 75 -5.80 -3.79 2.30
CA VAL A 75 -6.74 -2.65 2.19
C VAL A 75 -6.68 -2.05 0.79
N THR A 76 -5.48 -1.77 0.29
CA THR A 76 -5.24 -1.26 -1.06
C THR A 76 -3.80 -1.51 -1.50
N ALA A 77 -3.57 -1.54 -2.81
CA ALA A 77 -2.24 -1.58 -3.41
C ALA A 77 -2.19 -0.60 -4.59
N TYR A 78 -1.12 0.18 -4.69
CA TYR A 78 -0.93 1.18 -5.75
C TYR A 78 0.55 1.37 -6.08
N LYS A 79 0.85 1.92 -7.25
CA LYS A 79 2.21 2.33 -7.62
C LYS A 79 2.55 3.66 -6.93
N PRO A 80 3.68 3.78 -6.21
CA PRO A 80 4.06 5.06 -5.63
C PRO A 80 4.33 6.08 -6.74
N ASP A 81 3.71 7.26 -6.61
CA ASP A 81 3.92 8.39 -7.50
C ASP A 81 5.27 9.07 -7.18
N PRO A 82 6.23 9.13 -8.11
CA PRO A 82 7.53 9.76 -7.88
C PRO A 82 7.45 11.27 -7.58
N LEU A 83 6.33 11.93 -7.90
CA LEU A 83 6.09 13.33 -7.51
C LEU A 83 5.74 13.47 -6.02
N ILE A 84 5.13 12.44 -5.43
CA ILE A 84 4.68 12.43 -4.03
C ILE A 84 5.72 11.77 -3.12
N TRP A 85 6.51 10.83 -3.65
CA TRP A 85 7.43 9.99 -2.88
C TRP A 85 8.89 10.22 -3.28
N SER A 86 9.79 10.09 -2.31
CA SER A 86 11.25 10.08 -2.50
C SER A 86 11.67 9.03 -3.53
N ASP A 87 12.91 9.12 -4.01
CA ASP A 87 13.43 8.23 -5.07
C ASP A 87 13.48 6.75 -4.64
N ASP A 88 13.57 6.49 -3.34
CA ASP A 88 13.50 5.15 -2.75
C ASP A 88 12.07 4.72 -2.34
N PHE A 89 11.10 5.61 -2.55
CA PHE A 89 9.69 5.48 -2.19
C PHE A 89 9.41 5.31 -0.68
N MET A 90 10.36 5.66 0.19
CA MET A 90 10.22 5.48 1.64
C MET A 90 9.70 6.73 2.37
N GLU A 91 9.75 7.91 1.75
CA GLU A 91 9.37 9.17 2.38
C GLU A 91 8.49 10.02 1.46
N ARG A 92 7.57 10.79 2.03
CA ARG A 92 6.77 11.76 1.25
C ARG A 92 7.60 13.01 0.97
N ARG A 93 7.58 13.49 -0.26
CA ARG A 93 8.12 14.81 -0.62
C ARG A 93 7.28 15.91 0.04
N LYS A 94 7.96 16.97 0.49
CA LYS A 94 7.34 18.14 1.12
C LYS A 94 6.89 19.15 0.08
#